data_AF-A0A497IB28-F1
#
_entry.id   AF-A0A497IB28-F1
#
_cell.length_a   1.000
_cell.length_b   1.000
_cell.length_c   1.000
_cell.angle_alpha   90.00
_cell.angle_beta   90.00
_cell.angle_gamma   90.00
#
_symmetry.space_group_name_H-M   'P 1'
#
loop_
_entity.id
_entity.type
_entity.pdbx_description
1 polymer ?
#
loop_
_entity_poly.entity_id
_entity_poly.type
_entity_poly.pdbx_seq_one_letter_code
_entity_poly.pdbx_strand_id
1 'polypeptide(L)'
;MFDLDTNWERRFDAGHVFFRASEFVEEIRKKHPIGTVFVWDEVGVENDSRSWYSLKNKMIKYVMETYRDKNYVVLVTAPTLKSIDIATQRLLTGYLEMKGKIGDGSMAIGKFEHVQVNPKSGKAYFKQARYWAEGKFYRGEKVVFPRPPEGLELAYKLKKKEYQRNLYKNISNEIEFMSEVLSRAGIAPKREETYSLNDIVKIALDAPQKFLKDGKRFSSILIESELGISERLSVRAARLLNMKYARNLSPQPSYVDTGQVAST
;
A
#
# COMPACT_ATOMS: atom_id res chain seq x y z
N MET A 1 21.04 15.65 11.78
CA MET A 1 21.50 17.04 11.97
C MET A 1 20.56 17.91 11.16
N PHE A 2 19.32 18.05 11.61
CA PHE A 2 18.30 18.86 10.94
C PHE A 2 17.63 19.67 12.05
N ASP A 3 17.29 20.91 11.74
CA ASP A 3 16.71 21.89 12.66
C ASP A 3 17.66 22.35 13.80
N LEU A 4 18.61 23.22 13.41
CA LEU A 4 19.45 23.95 14.36
C LEU A 4 18.99 25.41 14.42
N ASP A 5 19.05 26.00 15.60
CA ASP A 5 18.84 27.44 15.76
C ASP A 5 20.07 28.25 15.32
N THR A 6 20.02 29.57 15.49
CA THR A 6 21.15 30.47 15.17
C THR A 6 22.39 30.22 16.03
N ASN A 7 22.25 29.52 17.15
CA ASN A 7 23.31 29.16 18.08
C ASN A 7 23.82 27.73 17.88
N TRP A 8 23.40 27.05 16.81
CA TRP A 8 23.71 25.64 16.53
C TRP A 8 23.11 24.64 17.54
N GLU A 9 22.14 25.06 18.34
CA GLU A 9 21.41 24.20 19.26
C GLU A 9 20.33 23.41 18.52
N ARG A 10 20.15 22.14 18.92
CA ARG A 10 19.15 21.26 18.31
C ARG A 10 17.75 21.64 18.77
N ARG A 11 16.89 22.00 17.81
CA ARG A 11 15.46 22.24 18.05
C ARG A 11 14.59 21.01 17.82
N PHE A 12 15.06 20.08 16.99
CA PHE A 12 14.28 18.89 16.66
C PHE A 12 14.22 17.90 17.83
N ASP A 13 12.99 17.49 18.16
CA ASP A 13 12.69 16.50 19.20
C ASP A 13 11.54 15.56 18.77
N ALA A 14 11.15 14.63 19.63
CA ALA A 14 10.03 13.72 19.38
C ALA A 14 8.65 14.42 19.37
N GLY A 15 8.56 15.67 19.86
CA GLY A 15 7.38 16.53 19.75
C GLY A 15 7.06 16.86 18.29
N HIS A 16 8.09 16.98 17.45
CA HIS A 16 7.97 17.26 16.01
C HIS A 16 7.69 16.02 15.15
N VAL A 17 7.43 14.86 15.75
CA VAL A 17 7.06 13.63 15.05
C VAL A 17 5.59 13.31 15.27
N PHE A 18 4.80 13.22 14.21
CA PHE A 18 3.35 13.02 14.25
C PHE A 18 2.98 11.72 13.57
N PHE A 19 2.00 11.03 14.16
CA PHE A 19 1.40 9.84 13.56
C PHE A 19 -0.01 10.14 13.07
N ARG A 20 -0.75 10.99 13.79
CA ARG A 20 -2.11 11.41 13.44
C ARG A 20 -2.10 12.66 12.57
N ALA A 21 -2.97 12.68 11.56
CA ALA A 21 -3.12 13.83 10.67
C ALA A 21 -3.55 15.11 11.41
N SER A 22 -4.44 14.99 12.40
CA SER A 22 -4.98 16.13 13.15
C SER A 22 -3.91 16.85 13.96
N GLU A 23 -3.10 16.10 14.72
CA GLU A 23 -2.00 16.64 15.54
C GLU A 23 -0.99 17.39 14.67
N PHE A 24 -0.65 16.80 13.53
CA PHE A 24 0.27 17.40 12.56
C PHE A 24 -0.26 18.72 11.99
N VAL A 25 -1.53 18.77 11.59
CA VAL A 25 -2.17 19.98 11.06
C VAL A 25 -2.25 21.07 12.13
N GLU A 26 -2.62 20.72 13.36
CA GLU A 26 -2.64 21.65 14.48
C GLU A 26 -1.25 22.25 14.74
N GLU A 27 -0.20 21.44 14.65
CA GLU A 27 1.16 21.93 14.86
C GLU A 27 1.64 22.83 13.72
N ILE A 28 1.42 22.45 12.45
CA ILE A 28 1.84 23.26 11.29
C ILE A 28 1.10 24.60 11.22
N ARG A 29 -0.12 24.68 11.76
CA ARG A 29 -0.86 25.94 11.84
C ARG A 29 -0.17 26.95 12.73
N LYS A 30 0.52 26.50 13.80
CA LYS A 30 1.29 27.37 14.68
C LYS A 30 2.47 28.01 13.93
N LYS A 31 2.96 29.11 14.49
CA LYS A 31 4.15 29.78 13.98
C LYS A 31 5.39 29.15 14.61
N HIS A 32 6.26 28.65 13.75
CA HIS A 32 7.55 28.07 14.10
C HIS A 32 8.66 28.85 13.40
N PRO A 33 9.91 28.77 13.91
CA PRO A 33 11.05 29.32 13.21
C PRO A 33 11.19 28.78 11.78
N ILE A 34 11.83 29.57 10.92
CA ILE A 34 12.17 29.14 9.56
C ILE A 34 13.11 27.93 9.64
N GLY A 35 12.89 26.96 8.75
CA GLY A 35 13.67 25.73 8.68
C GLY A 35 13.28 24.66 9.70
N THR A 36 12.21 24.88 10.49
CA THR A 36 11.70 23.86 11.41
C THR A 36 11.31 22.59 10.66
N VAL A 37 11.68 21.45 11.23
CA VAL A 37 11.50 20.13 10.62
C VAL A 37 10.38 19.39 11.33
N PHE A 38 9.38 18.97 10.57
CA PHE A 38 8.31 18.10 11.04
C PHE A 38 8.39 16.75 10.36
N VAL A 39 8.14 15.68 11.11
CA VAL A 39 8.06 14.32 10.58
C VAL A 39 6.63 13.83 10.74
N TRP A 40 5.98 13.50 9.62
CA TRP A 40 4.73 12.76 9.62
C TRP A 40 5.02 11.31 9.28
N ASP A 41 5.02 10.46 10.31
CA ASP A 41 5.40 9.06 10.24
C ASP A 41 4.18 8.17 10.00
N GLU A 42 4.36 7.08 9.25
CA GLU A 42 3.35 6.04 8.99
C GLU A 42 2.05 6.53 8.32
N VAL A 43 2.16 7.50 7.40
CA VAL A 43 1.01 8.13 6.72
C VAL A 43 0.14 7.11 5.95
N GLY A 44 0.61 5.88 5.72
CA GLY A 44 -0.18 4.81 5.07
C GLY A 44 -0.93 3.84 5.99
N VAL A 45 -0.79 3.91 7.32
CA VAL A 45 -1.22 2.81 8.23
C VAL A 45 -2.66 2.96 8.76
N GLU A 46 -3.24 4.17 8.78
CA GLU A 46 -4.66 4.41 9.17
C GLU A 46 -5.70 3.95 8.11
N ASN A 47 -5.41 2.90 7.34
CA ASN A 47 -6.22 2.49 6.18
C ASN A 47 -7.55 1.82 6.57
N ASP A 48 -8.65 2.57 6.40
CA ASP A 48 -9.77 2.07 5.59
C ASP A 48 -9.83 2.84 4.25
N SER A 49 -9.85 2.08 3.17
CA SER A 49 -9.48 2.50 1.82
C SER A 49 -10.59 3.25 1.06
N ARG A 50 -11.76 3.52 1.66
CA ARG A 50 -12.90 4.10 0.93
C ARG A 50 -13.48 5.38 1.53
N SER A 51 -13.35 5.62 2.83
CA SER A 51 -13.83 6.84 3.51
C SER A 51 -12.75 7.93 3.65
N TRP A 52 -11.48 7.55 3.51
CA TRP A 52 -10.29 8.34 3.84
C TRP A 52 -9.83 9.36 2.79
N TYR A 53 -10.19 9.17 1.52
CA TYR A 53 -9.61 9.94 0.41
C TYR A 53 -10.00 11.42 0.40
N SER A 54 -11.07 11.86 1.04
CA SER A 54 -11.54 13.25 0.88
C SER A 54 -10.92 14.22 1.90
N LEU A 55 -10.99 13.91 3.20
CA LEU A 55 -10.52 14.82 4.25
C LEU A 55 -8.99 14.84 4.31
N LYS A 56 -8.33 13.68 4.20
CA LYS A 56 -6.88 13.60 4.25
C LYS A 56 -6.20 14.18 3.01
N ASN A 57 -6.74 13.96 1.81
CA ASN A 57 -6.20 14.61 0.61
C ASN A 57 -6.36 16.14 0.68
N LYS A 58 -7.48 16.63 1.25
CA LYS A 58 -7.64 18.06 1.54
C LYS A 58 -6.60 18.55 2.56
N MET A 59 -6.37 17.81 3.64
CA MET A 59 -5.40 18.17 4.68
C MET A 59 -3.96 18.14 4.16
N ILE A 60 -3.56 17.07 3.46
CA ILE A 60 -2.22 16.98 2.88
C ILE A 60 -2.04 18.08 1.83
N LYS A 61 -3.02 18.32 0.96
CA LYS A 61 -2.95 19.43 0.01
C LYS A 61 -2.76 20.77 0.72
N TYR A 62 -3.55 21.05 1.76
CA TYR A 62 -3.45 22.29 2.52
C TYR A 62 -2.08 22.45 3.21
N VAL A 63 -1.58 21.39 3.85
CA VAL A 63 -0.23 21.39 4.42
C VAL A 63 0.80 21.61 3.33
N MET A 64 0.70 20.88 2.22
CA MET A 64 1.66 20.90 1.14
C MET A 64 1.70 22.26 0.40
N GLU A 65 0.60 23.00 0.39
CA GLU A 65 0.55 24.37 -0.12
C GLU A 65 1.13 25.38 0.88
N THR A 66 0.93 25.17 2.18
CA THR A 66 1.30 26.13 3.23
C THR A 66 2.74 25.99 3.75
N TYR A 67 3.37 24.81 3.72
CA TYR A 67 4.74 24.66 4.26
C TYR A 67 5.79 25.43 3.45
N ARG A 68 5.57 25.63 2.14
CA ARG A 68 6.51 26.33 1.27
C ARG A 68 6.56 27.84 1.58
N ASP A 69 5.40 28.43 1.85
CA ASP A 69 5.29 29.82 2.34
C ASP A 69 6.02 29.95 3.68
N LYS A 70 5.75 29.04 4.62
CA LYS A 70 6.33 29.07 5.96
C LYS A 70 7.80 28.65 6.04
N ASN A 71 8.39 28.18 4.93
CA ASN A 71 9.75 27.63 4.86
C ASN A 71 10.01 26.51 5.89
N TYR A 72 9.04 25.61 6.07
CA TYR A 72 9.19 24.42 6.90
C TYR A 72 9.68 23.23 6.08
N VAL A 73 10.33 22.27 6.74
CA VAL A 73 10.71 20.98 6.13
C VAL A 73 9.75 19.92 6.66
N VAL A 74 9.01 19.27 5.75
CA VAL A 74 8.11 18.18 6.10
C VAL A 74 8.67 16.88 5.55
N LEU A 75 8.94 15.92 6.44
CA LEU A 75 9.34 14.56 6.10
C LEU A 75 8.14 13.64 6.27
N VAL A 76 7.81 12.89 5.21
CA VAL A 76 6.69 11.94 5.23
C VAL A 76 7.24 10.54 5.02
N THR A 77 6.86 9.58 5.87
CA THR A 77 7.24 8.18 5.69
C THR A 77 6.04 7.35 5.23
N ALA A 78 6.29 6.45 4.29
CA ALA A 78 5.32 5.48 3.81
C ALA A 78 6.04 4.22 3.32
N PRO A 79 5.38 3.04 3.32
CA PRO A 79 5.98 1.79 2.84
C PRO A 79 6.37 1.87 1.36
N THR A 80 5.53 2.52 0.55
CA THR A 80 5.79 2.76 -0.87
C THR A 80 5.27 4.13 -1.26
N LEU A 81 5.86 4.74 -2.29
CA LEU A 81 5.36 6.00 -2.84
C LEU A 81 3.89 5.90 -3.29
N LYS A 82 3.47 4.72 -3.78
CA LYS A 82 2.08 4.44 -4.18
C LYS A 82 1.08 4.43 -3.03
N SER A 83 1.56 4.35 -1.78
CA SER A 83 0.71 4.46 -0.59
C SER A 83 0.29 5.91 -0.31
N ILE A 84 0.93 6.86 -0.99
CA ILE A 84 0.63 8.30 -0.92
C ILE A 84 -0.22 8.67 -2.14
N ASP A 85 -1.24 9.49 -1.94
CA ASP A 85 -2.10 10.00 -3.01
C ASP A 85 -1.32 10.77 -4.09
N ILE A 86 -1.73 10.65 -5.36
CA ILE A 86 -1.01 11.23 -6.49
C ILE A 86 -0.91 12.77 -6.41
N ALA A 87 -1.90 13.47 -5.85
CA ALA A 87 -1.85 14.92 -5.67
C ALA A 87 -0.76 15.29 -4.65
N THR A 88 -0.61 14.48 -3.60
CA THR A 88 0.48 14.65 -2.62
C THR A 88 1.83 14.34 -3.24
N GLN A 89 1.94 13.26 -4.03
CA GLN A 89 3.18 12.91 -4.72
C GLN A 89 3.68 14.05 -5.63
N ARG A 90 2.76 14.79 -6.25
CA ARG A 90 3.09 15.94 -7.11
C ARG A 90 3.68 17.14 -6.36
N LEU A 91 3.51 17.19 -5.03
CA LEU A 91 4.00 18.28 -4.19
C LEU A 91 5.33 17.94 -3.52
N LEU A 92 5.77 16.67 -3.59
CA LEU A 92 7.07 16.25 -3.08
C LEU A 92 8.21 16.96 -3.82
N THR A 93 9.18 17.45 -3.05
CA THR A 93 10.42 18.07 -3.57
C THR A 93 11.61 17.12 -3.51
N GLY A 94 11.53 16.09 -2.66
CA GLY A 94 12.57 15.10 -2.47
C GLY A 94 11.98 13.73 -2.14
N TYR A 95 12.72 12.69 -2.50
CA TYR A 95 12.40 11.30 -2.24
C TYR A 95 13.64 10.63 -1.64
N LEU A 96 13.48 10.06 -0.45
CA LEU A 96 14.54 9.33 0.24
C LEU A 96 14.14 7.86 0.33
N GLU A 97 14.86 7.01 -0.40
CA GLU A 97 14.67 5.57 -0.37
C GLU A 97 15.71 4.94 0.57
N MET A 98 15.25 4.38 1.69
CA MET A 98 16.13 3.64 2.60
C MET A 98 16.54 2.31 1.98
N LYS A 99 17.84 1.99 1.96
CA LYS A 99 18.41 0.78 1.36
C LYS A 99 18.80 -0.28 2.37
N GLY A 100 19.07 0.11 3.62
CA GLY A 100 19.42 -0.84 4.67
C GLY A 100 20.19 -0.19 5.82
N LYS A 101 20.89 -1.04 6.56
CA LYS A 101 21.75 -0.67 7.69
C LYS A 101 23.21 -1.01 7.35
N ILE A 102 24.14 -0.24 7.90
CA ILE A 102 25.59 -0.49 7.79
C ILE A 102 26.14 -0.74 9.20
N GLY A 103 27.16 -1.60 9.29
CA GLY A 103 27.74 -2.02 10.56
C GLY A 103 26.78 -2.88 11.37
N ASP A 104 26.81 -2.73 12.68
CA ASP A 104 25.91 -3.35 13.67
C ASP A 104 24.52 -2.67 13.75
N GLY A 105 24.19 -1.79 12.81
CA GLY A 105 22.98 -0.96 12.86
C GLY A 105 23.19 0.43 13.46
N SER A 106 24.44 0.82 13.72
CA SER A 106 24.84 2.19 14.07
C SER A 106 24.58 3.22 12.96
N MET A 107 24.45 2.78 11.70
CA MET A 107 24.15 3.67 10.58
C MET A 107 23.07 3.10 9.66
N ALA A 108 22.28 3.99 9.08
CA ALA A 108 21.33 3.68 8.02
C ALA A 108 21.82 4.27 6.69
N ILE A 109 21.60 3.56 5.60
CA ILE A 109 21.95 4.01 4.25
C ILE A 109 20.68 4.20 3.43
N GLY A 110 20.64 5.30 2.69
CA GLY A 110 19.56 5.61 1.76
C GLY A 110 20.07 6.23 0.46
N LYS A 111 19.15 6.44 -0.46
CA LYS A 111 19.36 7.14 -1.73
C LYS A 111 18.39 8.32 -1.78
N PHE A 112 18.93 9.53 -1.97
CA PHE A 112 18.13 10.74 -2.09
C PHE A 112 18.03 11.20 -3.54
N GLU A 113 16.82 11.50 -3.98
CA GLU A 113 16.50 12.00 -5.30
C GLU A 113 15.63 13.24 -5.20
N HIS A 114 15.95 14.28 -5.96
CA HIS A 114 15.07 15.42 -6.17
C HIS A 114 13.90 15.00 -7.03
N VAL A 115 12.69 15.34 -6.58
CA VAL A 115 11.47 15.07 -7.33
C VAL A 115 11.16 16.29 -8.18
N GLN A 116 11.05 16.09 -9.49
CA GLN A 116 10.63 17.11 -10.44
C GLN A 116 9.38 16.64 -11.15
N VAL A 117 8.30 17.41 -11.03
CA VAL A 117 7.02 17.06 -11.66
C VAL A 117 6.86 17.91 -12.90
N ASN A 118 6.61 17.28 -14.04
CA ASN A 118 6.27 18.02 -15.24
C ASN A 118 4.88 18.64 -15.06
N PRO A 119 4.73 19.97 -15.13
CA PRO A 119 3.46 20.64 -14.82
C PRO A 119 2.35 20.32 -15.81
N LYS A 120 2.69 19.98 -17.07
CA LYS A 120 1.72 19.68 -18.13
C LYS A 120 1.23 18.23 -18.08
N SER A 121 2.13 17.27 -17.85
CA SER A 121 1.78 15.84 -17.86
C SER A 121 1.55 15.24 -16.47
N GLY A 122 1.97 15.94 -15.40
CA GLY A 122 1.93 15.44 -14.03
C GLY A 122 2.89 14.29 -13.75
N LYS A 123 3.76 13.91 -14.71
CA LYS A 123 4.77 12.85 -14.51
C LYS A 123 5.87 13.34 -13.58
N ALA A 124 6.15 12.56 -12.55
CA ALA A 124 7.27 12.79 -11.64
C ALA A 124 8.56 12.17 -12.20
N TYR A 125 9.66 12.91 -12.11
CA TYR A 125 11.00 12.53 -12.49
C TYR A 125 11.90 12.60 -11.26
N PHE A 126 12.60 11.51 -10.97
CA PHE A 126 13.50 11.41 -9.83
C PHE A 126 14.93 11.63 -10.31
N LYS A 127 15.53 12.74 -9.88
CA LYS A 127 16.88 13.13 -10.27
C LYS A 127 17.82 12.96 -9.09
N GLN A 128 18.90 12.22 -9.28
CA GLN A 128 19.95 12.09 -8.26
C GLN A 128 20.49 13.47 -7.86
N ALA A 129 20.73 13.64 -6.56
CA ALA A 129 21.42 14.83 -6.06
C ALA A 129 22.80 14.97 -6.71
N ARG A 130 23.18 16.20 -7.01
CA ARG A 130 24.50 16.54 -7.54
C ARG A 130 25.13 17.57 -6.63
N TYR A 131 26.42 17.43 -6.39
CA TYR A 131 27.19 18.40 -5.61
C TYR A 131 28.49 18.73 -6.33
N TRP A 132 28.96 19.94 -6.08
CA TRP A 132 30.24 20.42 -6.58
C TRP A 132 31.30 20.23 -5.50
N ALA A 133 32.36 19.52 -5.83
CA ALA A 133 33.54 19.35 -4.99
C ALA A 133 34.77 19.31 -5.89
N GLU A 134 35.93 19.77 -5.42
CA GLU A 134 37.20 19.61 -6.14
C GLU A 134 37.18 20.03 -7.63
N GLY A 135 36.36 21.05 -7.97
CA GLY A 135 36.23 21.54 -9.35
C GLY A 135 35.42 20.64 -10.30
N LYS A 136 34.70 19.63 -9.81
CA LYS A 136 33.88 18.70 -10.61
C LYS A 136 32.49 18.46 -10.01
N PHE A 137 31.56 18.03 -10.86
CA PHE A 137 30.24 17.57 -10.43
C PHE A 137 30.24 16.09 -10.08
N TYR A 138 29.81 15.77 -8.86
CA TYR A 138 29.62 14.40 -8.40
C TYR A 138 28.13 14.09 -8.27
N ARG A 139 27.77 12.82 -8.45
CA ARG A 139 26.42 12.32 -8.17
C ARG A 139 26.38 11.75 -6.75
N GLY A 140 25.42 12.18 -5.96
CA GLY A 140 25.13 11.59 -4.65
C GLY A 140 24.49 10.21 -4.85
N GLU A 141 25.30 9.16 -4.78
CA GLU A 141 24.80 7.79 -4.91
C GLU A 141 24.11 7.29 -3.64
N LYS A 142 24.66 7.68 -2.48
CA LYS A 142 24.28 7.18 -1.16
C LYS A 142 24.31 8.32 -0.16
N VAL A 143 23.35 8.32 0.76
CA VAL A 143 23.31 9.16 1.95
C VAL A 143 23.37 8.24 3.15
N VAL A 144 24.27 8.54 4.09
CA VAL A 144 24.44 7.77 5.32
C VAL A 144 23.93 8.61 6.48
N PHE A 145 23.09 7.99 7.30
CA PHE A 145 22.51 8.61 8.48
C PHE A 145 23.04 7.89 9.73
N PRO A 146 23.69 8.60 10.66
CA PRO A 146 24.05 8.01 11.94
C PRO A 146 22.79 7.72 12.75
N ARG A 147 22.89 6.76 13.67
CA ARG A 147 21.86 6.50 14.66
C ARG A 147 21.52 7.79 15.42
N PRO A 148 20.24 8.10 15.64
CA PRO A 148 19.84 9.26 16.44
C PRO A 148 20.34 9.13 17.89
N PRO A 149 20.45 10.25 18.63
CA PRO A 149 20.73 10.22 20.06
C PRO A 149 19.72 9.34 20.82
N GLU A 150 20.20 8.62 21.83
CA GLU A 150 19.40 7.64 22.56
C GLU A 150 18.11 8.23 23.16
N GLY A 151 18.18 9.43 23.75
CA GLY A 151 17.00 10.10 24.29
C GLY A 151 15.93 10.39 23.24
N LEU A 152 16.33 10.80 22.03
CA LEU A 152 15.41 11.05 20.92
C LEU A 152 14.82 9.73 20.41
N GLU A 153 15.65 8.69 20.29
CA GLU A 153 15.20 7.36 19.85
C GLU A 153 14.17 6.77 20.82
N LEU A 154 14.44 6.87 22.13
CA LEU A 154 13.55 6.37 23.17
C LEU A 154 12.22 7.12 23.18
N ALA A 155 12.25 8.45 23.15
CA ALA A 155 11.05 9.29 23.12
C ALA A 155 10.19 8.99 21.89
N TYR A 156 10.79 8.87 20.71
CA TYR A 156 10.10 8.45 19.49
C TYR A 156 9.46 7.06 19.63
N LYS A 157 10.21 6.06 20.12
CA LYS A 157 9.70 4.68 20.28
C LYS A 157 8.53 4.60 21.26
N LEU A 158 8.57 5.36 22.35
CA LEU A 158 7.47 5.43 23.31
C LEU A 158 6.21 6.01 22.66
N LYS A 159 6.35 7.16 21.97
CA LYS A 159 5.25 7.81 21.24
C LYS A 159 4.64 6.88 20.18
N LYS A 160 5.49 6.19 19.42
CA LYS A 160 5.07 5.20 18.42
C LYS A 160 4.30 4.03 19.04
N LYS A 161 4.81 3.45 20.13
CA LYS A 161 4.17 2.31 20.81
C LYS A 161 2.79 2.68 21.36
N GLU A 162 2.66 3.89 21.91
CA GLU A 162 1.38 4.41 22.37
C GLU A 162 0.38 4.59 21.22
N TYR A 163 0.81 5.21 20.13
CA TYR A 163 0.00 5.36 18.92
C TYR A 163 -0.48 4.02 18.38
N GLN A 164 0.42 3.05 18.21
CA GLN A 164 0.08 1.71 17.71
C GLN A 164 -0.89 0.97 18.64
N ARG A 165 -0.71 1.07 19.96
CA ARG A 165 -1.65 0.48 20.93
C ARG A 165 -3.06 1.05 20.75
N ASN A 166 -3.17 2.37 20.61
CA ASN A 166 -4.46 3.04 20.43
C ASN A 166 -5.09 2.68 19.08
N LEU A 167 -4.29 2.58 18.01
CA LEU A 167 -4.74 2.15 16.69
C LEU A 167 -5.33 0.73 16.73
N TYR A 168 -4.61 -0.23 17.30
CA TYR A 168 -5.11 -1.62 17.39
C TYR A 168 -6.36 -1.75 18.26
N LYS A 169 -6.43 -0.99 19.36
CA LYS A 169 -7.63 -0.95 20.20
C LYS A 169 -8.85 -0.42 19.42
N ASN A 170 -8.66 0.66 18.65
CA ASN A 170 -9.74 1.24 17.85
C ASN A 170 -10.21 0.27 16.76
N ILE A 171 -9.28 -0.36 16.03
CA ILE A 171 -9.60 -1.36 15.00
C ILE A 171 -10.37 -2.55 15.63
N SER A 172 -9.92 -3.04 16.79
CA SER A 172 -10.60 -4.14 17.49
C SER A 172 -12.04 -3.77 17.85
N ASN A 173 -12.26 -2.58 18.41
CA ASN A 173 -13.58 -2.10 18.79
C ASN A 173 -14.49 -1.92 17.56
N GLU A 174 -13.94 -1.43 16.44
CA GLU A 174 -14.69 -1.26 15.19
C GLU A 174 -15.11 -2.60 14.59
N ILE A 175 -14.22 -3.60 14.59
CA ILE A 175 -14.53 -4.96 14.17
C ILE A 175 -15.64 -5.57 15.04
N GLU A 176 -15.55 -5.40 16.36
CA GLU A 176 -16.57 -5.90 17.31
C GLU A 176 -17.92 -5.24 17.06
N PHE A 177 -17.95 -3.90 16.94
CA PHE A 177 -19.16 -3.15 16.61
C PHE A 177 -19.77 -3.58 15.27
N MET A 178 -18.95 -3.73 14.23
CA MET A 178 -19.41 -4.21 12.93
C MET A 178 -19.99 -5.63 13.01
N SER A 179 -19.36 -6.52 13.76
CA SER A 179 -19.85 -7.88 14.01
C SER A 179 -21.22 -7.86 14.71
N GLU A 180 -21.39 -7.02 15.74
CA GLU A 180 -22.67 -6.84 16.42
C GLU A 180 -23.75 -6.30 15.48
N VAL A 181 -23.45 -5.26 14.69
CA VAL A 181 -24.41 -4.68 13.74
C VAL A 181 -24.83 -5.71 12.69
N LEU A 182 -23.89 -6.46 12.13
CA LEU A 182 -24.17 -7.53 11.17
C LEU A 182 -25.04 -8.64 11.79
N SER A 183 -24.73 -9.05 13.03
CA SER A 183 -25.52 -10.05 13.75
C SER A 183 -26.97 -9.61 13.99
N ARG A 184 -27.19 -8.35 14.39
CA ARG A 184 -28.53 -7.77 14.60
C ARG A 184 -29.31 -7.62 13.31
N ALA A 185 -28.62 -7.36 12.20
CA ALA A 185 -29.23 -7.31 10.87
C ALA A 185 -29.56 -8.71 10.29
N GLY A 186 -29.26 -9.80 11.02
CA GLY A 186 -29.42 -11.16 10.52
C GLY A 186 -28.47 -11.50 9.38
N ILE A 187 -27.44 -10.69 9.15
CA ILE A 187 -26.45 -10.88 8.10
C ILE A 187 -25.31 -11.69 8.71
N ALA A 188 -25.29 -13.00 8.43
CA ALA A 188 -24.16 -13.83 8.82
C ALA A 188 -22.87 -13.27 8.17
N PRO A 189 -21.78 -13.06 8.93
CA PRO A 189 -20.51 -12.70 8.33
C PRO A 189 -20.14 -13.80 7.33
N LYS A 190 -19.82 -13.43 6.08
CA LYS A 190 -19.29 -14.37 5.09
C LYS A 190 -18.02 -14.99 5.69
N ARG A 191 -18.11 -16.22 6.19
CA ARG A 191 -16.93 -17.04 6.47
C ARG A 191 -16.27 -17.27 5.12
N GLU A 192 -15.07 -16.73 4.92
CA GLU A 192 -14.19 -17.19 3.84
C GLU A 192 -13.86 -18.65 4.15
N GLU A 193 -14.67 -19.58 3.66
CA GLU A 193 -14.29 -20.98 3.63
C GLU A 193 -13.08 -21.07 2.68
N THR A 194 -11.92 -21.39 3.22
CA THR A 194 -10.69 -21.56 2.43
C THR A 194 -10.81 -22.81 1.56
N TYR A 195 -11.37 -22.66 0.37
CA TYR A 195 -11.38 -23.71 -0.64
C TYR A 195 -10.02 -23.75 -1.36
N SER A 196 -9.42 -24.94 -1.49
CA SER A 196 -8.31 -25.12 -2.42
C SER A 196 -8.83 -25.12 -3.86
N LEU A 197 -7.94 -24.88 -4.83
CA LEU A 197 -8.31 -24.91 -6.26
C LEU A 197 -8.90 -26.27 -6.69
N ASN A 198 -8.44 -27.36 -6.08
CA ASN A 198 -8.96 -28.69 -6.36
C ASN A 198 -10.36 -28.90 -5.78
N ASP A 199 -10.63 -28.35 -4.59
CA ASP A 199 -11.95 -28.43 -3.95
C ASP A 199 -12.99 -27.69 -4.79
N ILE A 200 -12.65 -26.48 -5.28
CA ILE A 200 -13.51 -25.69 -6.16
C ILE A 200 -13.83 -26.44 -7.45
N VAL A 201 -12.80 -27.05 -8.06
CA VAL A 201 -12.98 -27.81 -9.31
C VAL A 201 -13.87 -29.03 -9.07
N LYS A 202 -13.71 -29.73 -7.93
CA LYS A 202 -14.54 -30.88 -7.58
C LYS A 202 -16.00 -30.47 -7.36
N ILE A 203 -16.24 -29.47 -6.52
CA ILE A 203 -17.58 -28.93 -6.23
C ILE A 203 -18.27 -28.48 -7.52
N ALA A 204 -17.55 -27.78 -8.39
CA ALA A 204 -18.11 -27.29 -9.65
C ALA A 204 -18.40 -28.40 -10.66
N LEU A 205 -17.65 -29.51 -10.65
CA LEU A 205 -17.93 -30.67 -11.49
C LEU A 205 -19.06 -31.55 -10.94
N ASP A 206 -19.24 -31.60 -9.61
CA ASP A 206 -20.32 -32.34 -8.96
C ASP A 206 -21.70 -31.66 -9.17
N ALA A 207 -21.73 -30.33 -9.35
CA ALA A 207 -22.95 -29.58 -9.66
C ALA A 207 -22.76 -28.50 -10.77
N PRO A 208 -22.46 -28.89 -12.02
CA PRO A 208 -22.09 -27.95 -13.09
C PRO A 208 -23.12 -26.85 -13.36
N GLN A 209 -24.40 -27.20 -13.31
CA GLN A 209 -25.53 -26.30 -13.58
C GLN A 209 -25.53 -25.04 -12.71
N LYS A 210 -24.97 -25.10 -11.49
CA LYS A 210 -24.88 -23.93 -10.59
C LYS A 210 -23.85 -22.91 -11.04
N PHE A 211 -22.85 -23.35 -11.81
CA PHE A 211 -21.67 -22.56 -12.15
C PHE A 211 -21.56 -22.26 -13.65
N LEU A 212 -22.41 -22.88 -14.47
CA LEU A 212 -22.49 -22.65 -15.91
C LEU A 212 -23.30 -21.39 -16.22
N LYS A 213 -22.72 -20.49 -17.02
CA LYS A 213 -23.46 -19.42 -17.69
C LYS A 213 -24.10 -19.99 -18.95
N ASP A 214 -25.43 -19.84 -19.05
CA ASP A 214 -26.26 -20.30 -20.17
C ASP A 214 -26.09 -21.79 -20.51
N GLY A 215 -25.70 -22.61 -19.51
CA GLY A 215 -25.43 -24.04 -19.67
C GLY A 215 -24.19 -24.40 -20.49
N LYS A 216 -23.38 -23.42 -20.92
CA LYS A 216 -22.30 -23.63 -21.91
C LYS A 216 -20.89 -23.53 -21.35
N ARG A 217 -20.67 -22.62 -20.39
CA ARG A 217 -19.32 -22.33 -19.84
C ARG A 217 -19.36 -22.01 -18.37
N PHE A 218 -18.37 -22.47 -17.63
CA PHE A 218 -18.19 -22.13 -16.22
C PHE A 218 -17.86 -20.64 -16.09
N SER A 219 -18.61 -19.95 -15.23
CA SER A 219 -18.50 -18.51 -14.98
C SER A 219 -17.73 -18.23 -13.70
N SER A 220 -16.67 -17.44 -13.78
CA SER A 220 -15.91 -17.01 -12.60
C SER A 220 -16.79 -16.24 -11.61
N ILE A 221 -17.72 -15.43 -12.10
CA ILE A 221 -18.65 -14.65 -11.27
C ILE A 221 -19.60 -15.56 -10.48
N LEU A 222 -20.12 -16.63 -11.11
CA LEU A 222 -21.00 -17.57 -10.41
C LEU A 222 -20.22 -18.39 -9.38
N ILE A 223 -19.01 -18.83 -9.71
CA ILE A 223 -18.12 -19.54 -8.78
C ILE A 223 -17.76 -18.65 -7.58
N GLU A 224 -17.43 -17.39 -7.83
CA GLU A 224 -17.12 -16.41 -6.78
C GLU A 224 -18.31 -16.15 -5.87
N SER A 225 -19.49 -15.91 -6.46
CA SER A 225 -20.71 -15.60 -5.72
C SER A 225 -21.19 -16.78 -4.87
N GLU A 226 -21.21 -17.98 -5.45
CA GLU A 226 -21.76 -19.19 -4.82
C GLU A 226 -20.83 -19.76 -3.75
N LEU A 227 -19.51 -19.67 -3.94
CA LEU A 227 -18.52 -20.22 -2.99
C LEU A 227 -17.91 -19.17 -2.06
N GLY A 228 -18.21 -17.88 -2.26
CA GLY A 228 -17.68 -16.80 -1.43
C GLY A 228 -16.15 -16.67 -1.46
N ILE A 229 -15.51 -17.05 -2.57
CA ILE A 229 -14.04 -17.07 -2.73
C ILE A 229 -13.51 -15.81 -3.41
N SER A 230 -12.18 -15.61 -3.41
CA SER A 230 -11.55 -14.47 -4.12
C SER A 230 -11.71 -14.55 -5.65
N GLU A 231 -11.87 -13.40 -6.31
CA GLU A 231 -11.92 -13.24 -7.77
C GLU A 231 -10.73 -13.94 -8.47
N ARG A 232 -9.52 -13.81 -7.93
CA ARG A 232 -8.33 -14.43 -8.49
C ARG A 232 -8.44 -15.95 -8.55
N LEU A 233 -9.04 -16.56 -7.52
CA LEU A 233 -9.20 -18.00 -7.41
C LEU A 233 -10.37 -18.48 -8.30
N SER A 234 -11.47 -17.73 -8.34
CA SER A 234 -12.64 -18.03 -9.18
C SER A 234 -12.30 -17.99 -10.68
N VAL A 235 -11.50 -17.03 -11.13
CA VAL A 235 -11.01 -16.93 -12.52
C VAL A 235 -10.14 -18.13 -12.90
N ARG A 236 -9.21 -18.54 -12.02
CA ARG A 236 -8.36 -19.71 -12.26
C ARG A 236 -9.18 -21.00 -12.34
N ALA A 237 -10.13 -21.18 -11.43
CA ALA A 237 -11.02 -22.34 -11.42
C ALA A 237 -11.87 -22.41 -12.70
N ALA A 238 -12.53 -21.30 -13.08
CA ALA A 238 -13.35 -21.22 -14.30
C ALA A 238 -12.54 -21.59 -15.56
N ARG A 239 -11.29 -21.12 -15.66
CA ARG A 239 -10.41 -21.46 -16.78
C ARG A 239 -10.13 -22.96 -16.86
N LEU A 240 -9.75 -23.59 -15.74
CA LEU A 240 -9.46 -25.02 -15.68
C LEU A 240 -10.70 -25.87 -15.98
N LEU A 241 -11.85 -25.50 -15.42
CA LEU A 241 -13.12 -26.17 -15.64
C LEU A 241 -13.53 -26.11 -17.11
N ASN A 242 -13.45 -24.94 -17.74
CA ASN A 242 -13.76 -24.80 -19.17
C ASN A 242 -12.80 -25.58 -20.07
N MET A 243 -11.51 -25.67 -19.73
CA MET A 243 -10.55 -26.51 -20.46
C MET A 243 -10.89 -28.01 -20.36
N LYS A 244 -11.35 -28.48 -19.20
CA LYS A 244 -11.77 -29.87 -19.01
C LYS A 244 -13.14 -30.16 -19.64
N TYR A 245 -14.10 -29.27 -19.46
CA TYR A 245 -15.48 -29.42 -19.91
C TYR A 245 -15.59 -29.41 -21.45
N ALA A 246 -14.81 -28.55 -22.12
CA ALA A 246 -14.75 -28.52 -23.59
C ALA A 246 -14.23 -29.83 -24.19
N ARG A 247 -13.33 -30.56 -23.51
CA ARG A 247 -12.85 -31.88 -23.95
C ARG A 247 -13.91 -32.98 -23.89
N ASN A 248 -14.90 -32.85 -23.01
CA ASN A 248 -15.98 -33.83 -22.85
C ASN A 248 -17.17 -33.60 -23.80
N LEU A 249 -17.24 -32.43 -24.47
CA LEU A 249 -18.29 -32.09 -25.44
C LEU A 249 -17.92 -32.42 -26.90
N SER A 250 -16.67 -32.78 -27.19
CA SER A 250 -16.28 -33.25 -28.52
C SER A 250 -16.63 -34.74 -28.66
N PRO A 251 -17.45 -35.15 -29.64
CA PRO A 251 -17.68 -36.58 -29.88
C PRO A 251 -16.35 -37.25 -30.23
N GLN A 252 -16.01 -38.31 -29.50
CA GLN A 252 -14.93 -39.22 -29.89
C GLN A 252 -15.28 -39.76 -31.28
N PRO A 253 -14.39 -39.68 -32.29
CA PRO A 253 -14.66 -40.29 -33.58
C PRO A 253 -14.79 -41.80 -33.40
N SER A 254 -16.01 -42.32 -33.59
CA SER A 254 -16.23 -43.75 -33.71
C SER A 254 -15.65 -44.20 -35.05
N TYR A 255 -14.49 -44.85 -35.03
CA TYR A 255 -14.00 -45.58 -36.20
C TYR A 255 -14.95 -46.74 -36.46
N VAL A 256 -15.72 -46.67 -37.54
CA VAL A 256 -16.43 -47.82 -38.11
C VAL A 256 -15.42 -48.52 -39.01
N ASP A 257 -15.03 -49.72 -38.63
CA ASP A 257 -14.08 -50.56 -39.34
C ASP A 257 -14.77 -51.21 -40.55
N THR A 258 -14.76 -50.55 -41.71
CA THR A 258 -15.19 -51.15 -42.98
C THR A 258 -13.99 -51.77 -43.67
N GLY A 259 -13.69 -53.01 -43.31
CA GLY A 259 -12.62 -53.82 -43.90
C GLY A 259 -13.05 -55.27 -44.14
N GLN A 260 -14.07 -55.52 -44.97
CA GLN A 260 -14.22 -56.81 -45.63
C GLN A 260 -13.63 -56.72 -47.04
N VAL A 261 -12.43 -57.29 -47.18
CA VAL A 261 -11.78 -57.57 -48.45
C VAL A 261 -12.46 -58.81 -49.03
N ALA A 262 -13.11 -58.68 -50.18
CA ALA A 262 -13.56 -59.81 -50.98
C ALA A 262 -12.35 -60.38 -51.74
N SER A 263 -12.05 -61.66 -51.47
CA SER A 263 -11.11 -62.48 -52.23
C SER A 263 -11.90 -63.51 -53.05
N THR A 264 -11.83 -63.40 -54.37
CA THR A 264 -11.94 -64.48 -55.35
C THR A 264 -11.08 -64.13 -56.55
#